data_AF-A0A956CH12-F1
#
_entry.id   AF-A0A956CH12-F1
#
_cell.length_a   1.000
_cell.length_b   1.000
_cell.length_c   1.000
_cell.angle_alpha   90.00
_cell.angle_beta   90.00
_cell.angle_gamma   90.00
#
_symmetry.space_group_name_H-M   'P 1'
#
loop_
_entity.id
_entity.type
_entity.pdbx_description
1 polymer ?
#
loop_
_entity_poly.entity_id
_entity_poly.type
_entity_poly.pdbx_seq_one_letter_code
_entity_poly.pdbx_strand_id
1 'polypeptide(L)'
;MKDPTRWADGGDAPGDLAALLKGARDDVPTQEELKAVAAALGPALGGSAGSGAGATGTSGAAAGATGAVSGPIVVLGVVAACALAGGGLYALVKSSAPEFSHAPTPTTPIVVPAAPSVSAPSQPQEPETTAEEPSASAAPEPVKPAPTASKGPSEAELLRRAQQLVQTNPAQALALTREHQRRFPNGALSQEREVIAIEALKKLGNEKAAKEKAGEFEKSYPGSAHIPKVETLKPSP
;
A
#
# COMPACT_ATOMS: atom_id res chain seq x y z
N MET A 1 -8.40 21.45 28.41
CA MET A 1 -8.51 19.98 28.25
C MET A 1 -7.35 19.34 29.00
N LYS A 2 -7.61 18.31 29.82
CA LYS A 2 -6.56 17.54 30.49
C LYS A 2 -6.06 16.48 29.51
N ASP A 3 -4.75 16.38 29.33
CA ASP A 3 -4.19 15.31 28.52
C ASP A 3 -4.58 13.94 29.10
N PRO A 4 -5.04 12.99 28.27
CA PRO A 4 -5.36 11.65 28.74
C PRO A 4 -4.09 10.96 29.23
N THR A 5 -4.17 10.34 30.40
CA THR A 5 -3.07 9.58 31.00
C THR A 5 -2.62 8.49 30.05
N ARG A 6 -1.34 8.48 29.70
CA ARG A 6 -0.74 7.43 28.89
C ARG A 6 -0.79 6.12 29.65
N TRP A 7 -1.30 5.07 29.02
CA TRP A 7 -1.33 3.72 29.60
C TRP A 7 0.04 3.20 30.04
N ALA A 8 1.10 3.70 29.41
CA ALA A 8 2.46 3.38 29.79
C ALA A 8 2.92 3.97 31.13
N ASP A 9 2.31 5.07 31.59
CA ASP A 9 2.77 5.84 32.76
C ASP A 9 1.85 5.63 33.99
N GLY A 10 1.04 4.55 33.97
CA GLY A 10 0.14 4.16 35.08
C GLY A 10 -1.36 4.34 34.80
N GLY A 11 -1.78 4.29 33.53
CA GLY A 11 -3.21 4.21 33.20
C GLY A 11 -3.80 2.83 33.51
N ASP A 12 -5.14 2.74 33.54
CA ASP A 12 -5.95 1.52 33.73
C ASP A 12 -5.82 0.55 32.53
N ALA A 13 -4.60 0.10 32.27
CA ALA A 13 -4.32 -0.90 31.25
C ALA A 13 -4.37 -2.31 31.87
N PRO A 14 -4.97 -3.30 31.20
CA PRO A 14 -4.89 -4.69 31.62
C PRO A 14 -3.41 -5.10 31.79
N GLY A 15 -3.09 -5.81 32.88
CA GLY A 15 -1.70 -6.10 33.27
C GLY A 15 -0.86 -6.76 32.16
N ASP A 16 -1.47 -7.64 31.37
CA ASP A 16 -0.82 -8.31 30.25
C ASP A 16 -0.43 -7.34 29.13
N LEU A 17 -1.30 -6.35 28.85
CA LEU A 17 -1.04 -5.32 27.85
C LEU A 17 0.07 -4.37 28.33
N ALA A 18 0.04 -3.99 29.61
CA ALA A 18 1.09 -3.16 30.21
C ALA A 18 2.45 -3.87 30.19
N ALA A 19 2.48 -5.17 30.46
CA ALA A 19 3.69 -5.99 30.40
C ALA A 19 4.25 -6.10 28.97
N LEU A 20 3.39 -6.30 27.97
CA LEU A 20 3.78 -6.34 26.56
C LEU A 20 4.33 -4.98 26.06
N LEU A 21 3.67 -3.87 26.40
CA LEU A 21 4.16 -2.53 26.03
C LEU A 21 5.51 -2.21 26.68
N LYS A 22 5.71 -2.64 27.93
CA LYS A 22 6.97 -2.47 28.62
C LYS A 22 8.08 -3.31 27.97
N GLY A 23 7.81 -4.59 27.69
CA GLY A 23 8.74 -5.46 26.97
C GLY A 23 9.15 -4.91 25.60
N ALA A 24 8.20 -4.37 24.84
CA ALA A 24 8.49 -3.75 23.54
C ALA A 24 9.30 -2.44 23.63
N ARG A 25 9.27 -1.76 24.78
CA ARG A 25 10.11 -0.56 25.02
C ARG A 25 11.50 -0.91 25.50
N ASP A 26 11.63 -2.00 26.22
CA ASP A 26 12.92 -2.51 26.69
C ASP A 26 13.67 -3.24 25.56
N ASP A 27 12.99 -3.60 24.46
CA ASP A 27 13.55 -4.13 23.22
C ASP A 27 14.22 -3.04 22.36
N VAL A 28 15.24 -2.40 22.93
CA VAL A 28 16.07 -1.41 22.26
C VAL A 28 17.32 -2.08 21.70
N PRO A 29 17.71 -1.82 20.43
CA PRO A 29 18.91 -2.38 19.85
C PRO A 29 20.15 -2.01 20.69
N THR A 30 21.02 -2.99 20.86
CA THR A 30 22.26 -2.85 21.60
C THR A 30 23.23 -1.89 20.90
N GLN A 31 24.17 -1.31 21.65
CA GLN A 31 25.18 -0.41 21.07
C GLN A 31 26.03 -1.09 19.99
N GLU A 32 26.23 -2.40 20.06
CA GLU A 32 26.98 -3.16 19.05
C GLU A 32 26.16 -3.34 17.76
N GLU A 33 24.85 -3.57 17.86
CA GLU A 33 23.94 -3.61 16.71
C GLU A 33 23.84 -2.25 16.02
N LEU A 34 23.77 -1.17 16.80
CA LEU A 34 23.76 0.19 16.25
C LEU A 34 25.08 0.53 15.54
N LYS A 35 26.24 0.11 16.08
CA LYS A 35 27.53 0.25 15.41
C LYS A 35 27.60 -0.56 14.12
N ALA A 36 27.07 -1.79 14.12
CA ALA A 36 27.04 -2.64 12.93
C ALA A 36 26.17 -2.02 11.83
N VAL A 37 25.01 -1.46 12.19
CA VAL A 37 24.13 -0.73 11.26
C VAL A 37 24.81 0.54 10.75
N ALA A 38 25.47 1.30 11.61
CA ALA A 38 26.22 2.50 11.21
C ALA A 38 27.39 2.17 10.27
N ALA A 39 28.13 1.08 10.53
CA ALA A 39 29.21 0.61 9.67
C ALA A 39 28.71 0.12 8.31
N ALA A 40 27.56 -0.57 8.28
CA ALA A 40 26.92 -1.00 7.03
C ALA A 40 26.41 0.18 6.19
N LEU A 41 25.96 1.26 6.85
CA LEU A 41 25.47 2.48 6.19
C LEU A 41 26.58 3.47 5.81
N GLY A 42 27.76 3.39 6.44
CA GLY A 42 28.89 4.29 6.22
C GLY A 42 29.34 4.44 4.75
N PRO A 43 29.53 3.33 4.00
CA PRO A 43 29.88 3.38 2.58
C PRO A 43 28.78 3.94 1.68
N ALA A 44 27.51 3.78 2.08
CA ALA A 44 26.36 4.23 1.30
C ALA A 44 26.02 5.72 1.53
N LEU A 45 26.41 6.28 2.68
CA LEU A 45 26.12 7.66 3.07
C LEU A 45 27.23 8.66 2.70
N GLY A 46 28.29 8.22 1.99
CA GLY A 46 29.30 9.13 1.44
C GLY A 46 30.09 9.88 2.51
N GLY A 47 30.53 9.18 3.56
CA GLY A 47 31.45 9.72 4.54
C GLY A 47 32.91 9.59 4.07
N SER A 48 33.41 10.60 3.35
CA SER A 48 34.85 10.87 3.27
C SER A 48 35.33 11.27 4.67
N ALA A 49 35.60 10.28 5.52
CA ALA A 49 36.35 10.46 6.75
C ALA A 49 37.83 10.37 6.40
N GLY A 50 38.50 11.52 6.46
CA GLY A 50 39.91 11.68 6.12
C GLY A 50 40.79 10.68 6.86
N SER A 51 41.63 9.99 6.11
CA SER A 51 42.86 9.39 6.62
C SER A 51 44.01 10.27 6.15
N GLY A 52 44.45 11.18 7.02
CA GLY A 52 45.71 11.88 6.83
C GLY A 52 46.87 10.92 7.10
N ALA A 53 47.76 10.74 6.12
CA ALA A 53 49.17 10.46 6.31
C ALA A 53 49.88 10.40 4.94
N GLY A 54 50.92 11.20 4.76
CA GLY A 54 51.93 10.95 3.73
C GLY A 54 52.19 12.11 2.79
N ALA A 55 53.06 13.02 3.22
CA ALA A 55 53.72 13.99 2.36
C ALA A 55 54.58 13.28 1.28
N THR A 56 54.63 13.87 0.08
CA THR A 56 55.85 14.33 -0.64
C THR A 56 55.58 14.44 -2.14
N GLY A 57 56.07 15.51 -2.77
CA GLY A 57 56.46 15.45 -4.18
C GLY A 57 55.91 16.52 -5.14
N THR A 58 56.61 17.65 -5.18
CA THR A 58 57.09 18.36 -6.38
C THR A 58 56.13 18.87 -7.48
N SER A 59 56.07 20.21 -7.54
CA SER A 59 56.28 21.09 -8.70
C SER A 59 55.40 20.98 -9.95
N GLY A 60 54.76 22.10 -10.27
CA GLY A 60 54.17 22.37 -11.59
C GLY A 60 53.44 23.70 -11.61
N ALA A 61 54.20 24.79 -11.83
CA ALA A 61 53.68 26.14 -11.99
C ALA A 61 52.98 26.35 -13.34
N ALA A 62 51.85 27.08 -13.33
CA ALA A 62 51.42 28.13 -14.29
C ALA A 62 49.93 28.41 -14.03
N ALA A 63 49.59 29.49 -13.32
CA ALA A 63 49.30 30.82 -13.87
C ALA A 63 47.97 30.87 -14.66
N GLY A 64 46.96 31.57 -14.10
CA GLY A 64 45.85 32.08 -14.91
C GLY A 64 44.51 32.28 -14.20
N ALA A 65 44.27 33.53 -13.77
CA ALA A 65 43.00 34.25 -13.79
C ALA A 65 41.79 33.75 -12.94
N THR A 66 41.60 34.45 -11.83
CA THR A 66 40.35 35.08 -11.37
C THR A 66 39.04 34.64 -12.02
N GLY A 67 38.17 34.01 -11.22
CA GLY A 67 36.78 33.75 -11.58
C GLY A 67 36.02 33.17 -10.40
N ALA A 68 35.62 34.03 -9.46
CA ALA A 68 34.63 33.68 -8.45
C ALA A 68 33.29 33.46 -9.15
N VAL A 69 32.84 32.21 -9.21
CA VAL A 69 31.45 31.86 -9.50
C VAL A 69 31.04 30.80 -8.48
N SER A 70 30.29 31.24 -7.50
CA SER A 70 29.57 30.43 -6.53
C SER A 70 28.48 29.64 -7.24
N GLY A 71 28.61 28.31 -7.27
CA GLY A 71 27.53 27.42 -7.68
C GLY A 71 27.83 25.99 -7.23
N PRO A 72 26.94 25.34 -6.44
CA PRO A 72 27.14 23.94 -6.09
C PRO A 72 26.60 23.05 -7.22
N ILE A 73 27.46 22.69 -8.18
CA ILE A 73 27.26 21.50 -9.02
C ILE A 73 27.82 20.29 -8.25
N VAL A 74 27.14 19.86 -7.18
CA VAL A 74 27.40 18.56 -6.52
C VAL A 74 26.09 18.02 -5.94
N VAL A 75 25.13 17.66 -6.80
CA VAL A 75 23.93 16.88 -6.36
C VAL A 75 23.66 15.65 -7.24
N LEU A 76 24.35 15.47 -8.37
CA LEU A 76 24.06 14.35 -9.28
C LEU A 76 24.71 13.00 -8.89
N GLY A 77 25.55 12.94 -7.86
CA GLY A 77 26.27 11.73 -7.46
C GLY A 77 25.59 10.85 -6.40
N VAL A 78 24.64 11.38 -5.62
CA VAL A 78 24.11 10.67 -4.43
C VAL A 78 22.84 9.87 -4.74
N VAL A 79 22.09 10.23 -5.79
CA VAL A 79 20.81 9.55 -6.12
C VAL A 79 21.02 8.14 -6.69
N ALA A 80 22.16 7.87 -7.33
CA ALA A 80 22.46 6.55 -7.89
C ALA A 80 22.90 5.51 -6.83
N ALA A 81 23.40 5.94 -5.66
CA ALA A 81 23.88 5.04 -4.62
C ALA A 81 22.75 4.55 -3.68
N CYS A 82 21.70 5.35 -3.45
CA CYS A 82 20.58 4.95 -2.58
C CYS A 82 19.64 3.93 -3.24
N ALA A 83 19.59 3.84 -4.58
CA ALA A 83 18.72 2.92 -5.30
C ALA A 83 19.21 1.45 -5.23
N LEU A 84 20.52 1.21 -5.07
CA LEU A 84 21.07 -0.15 -5.01
C LEU A 84 21.15 -0.72 -3.58
N ALA A 85 21.33 0.13 -2.55
CA ALA A 85 21.39 -0.32 -1.16
C ALA A 85 19.99 -0.61 -0.56
N GLY A 86 18.97 0.19 -0.90
CA GLY A 86 17.59 -0.03 -0.42
C GLY A 86 16.87 -1.21 -1.09
N GLY A 87 17.19 -1.50 -2.35
CA GLY A 87 16.61 -2.62 -3.09
C GLY A 87 17.08 -3.99 -2.61
N GLY A 88 18.37 -4.10 -2.20
CA GLY A 88 18.95 -5.35 -1.72
C GLY A 88 18.35 -5.84 -0.40
N LEU A 89 18.10 -4.93 0.55
CA LEU A 89 17.56 -5.30 1.86
C LEU A 89 16.05 -5.64 1.80
N TYR A 90 15.29 -5.00 0.91
CA TYR A 90 13.87 -5.33 0.69
C TYR A 90 13.68 -6.71 0.04
N ALA A 91 14.61 -7.14 -0.82
CA ALA A 91 14.54 -8.45 -1.47
C ALA A 91 14.83 -9.63 -0.52
N LEU A 92 15.63 -9.42 0.54
CA LEU A 92 15.97 -10.46 1.52
C LEU A 92 14.87 -10.69 2.56
N VAL A 93 14.08 -9.67 2.92
CA VAL A 93 12.98 -9.81 3.91
C VAL A 93 11.72 -10.46 3.31
N LYS A 94 11.51 -10.37 1.99
CA LYS A 94 10.30 -10.93 1.34
C LYS A 94 10.35 -12.44 1.10
N SER A 95 11.52 -13.08 1.27
CA SER A 95 11.70 -14.52 1.04
C SER A 95 11.37 -15.40 2.25
N SER A 96 11.00 -14.82 3.40
CA SER A 96 10.52 -15.57 4.56
C SER A 96 9.01 -15.41 4.71
N ALA A 97 8.25 -16.06 3.83
CA ALA A 97 6.87 -16.40 4.15
C ALA A 97 6.89 -17.65 5.04
N PRO A 98 6.37 -17.61 6.28
CA PRO A 98 6.13 -18.84 7.02
C PRO A 98 5.05 -19.62 6.28
N GLU A 99 5.42 -20.78 5.73
CA GLU A 99 4.45 -21.81 5.38
C GLU A 99 3.73 -22.21 6.66
N PHE A 100 2.55 -21.62 6.89
CA PHE A 100 1.58 -22.19 7.79
C PHE A 100 1.08 -23.49 7.13
N SER A 101 1.79 -24.57 7.43
CA SER A 101 1.34 -25.94 7.23
C SER A 101 -0.01 -26.10 7.93
N HIS A 102 -1.09 -25.98 7.15
CA HIS A 102 -2.39 -26.47 7.58
C HIS A 102 -2.26 -27.99 7.65
N ALA A 103 -1.99 -28.50 8.85
CA ALA A 103 -2.24 -29.89 9.18
C ALA A 103 -3.71 -30.19 8.83
N PRO A 104 -4.01 -31.20 8.00
CA PRO A 104 -5.39 -31.60 7.77
C PRO A 104 -5.94 -32.13 9.09
N THR A 105 -6.90 -31.39 9.68
CA THR A 105 -7.72 -31.93 10.75
C THR A 105 -8.58 -33.04 10.14
N PRO A 106 -8.60 -34.26 10.71
CA PRO A 106 -9.44 -35.33 10.19
C PRO A 106 -10.90 -34.94 10.36
N THR A 107 -11.59 -34.81 9.23
CA THR A 107 -13.05 -34.77 9.13
C THR A 107 -13.63 -35.99 9.83
N THR A 108 -14.21 -35.78 11.00
CA THR A 108 -15.08 -36.75 11.66
C THR A 108 -16.41 -36.73 10.89
N PRO A 109 -16.84 -37.84 10.26
CA PRO A 109 -18.14 -37.86 9.60
C PRO A 109 -19.25 -37.86 10.68
N ILE A 110 -20.09 -36.83 10.66
CA ILE A 110 -21.37 -36.85 11.37
C ILE A 110 -22.24 -37.91 10.68
N VAL A 111 -22.45 -39.02 11.38
CA VAL A 111 -23.43 -40.05 11.02
C VAL A 111 -24.82 -39.46 11.28
N VAL A 112 -25.53 -39.12 10.21
CA VAL A 112 -26.96 -38.84 10.26
C VAL A 112 -27.68 -40.19 10.33
N PRO A 113 -28.46 -40.48 11.38
CA PRO A 113 -29.23 -41.72 11.43
C PRO A 113 -30.38 -41.65 10.41
N ALA A 114 -30.36 -42.58 9.46
CA ALA A 114 -31.46 -42.88 8.57
C ALA A 114 -32.48 -43.78 9.28
N ALA A 115 -33.77 -43.43 9.16
CA ALA A 115 -34.93 -44.33 8.91
C ALA A 115 -36.24 -43.68 9.42
N PRO A 116 -37.44 -44.12 8.97
CA PRO A 116 -37.76 -44.96 7.81
C PRO A 116 -38.82 -44.35 6.86
N SER A 117 -38.84 -44.85 5.62
CA SER A 117 -39.95 -44.75 4.68
C SER A 117 -41.28 -45.14 5.32
N VAL A 118 -42.30 -44.32 5.09
CA VAL A 118 -43.70 -44.76 5.12
C VAL A 118 -44.23 -44.66 3.70
N SER A 119 -44.33 -45.82 3.05
CA SER A 119 -45.09 -46.02 1.83
C SER A 119 -46.58 -46.05 2.17
N ALA A 120 -47.39 -45.26 1.47
CA ALA A 120 -48.76 -45.64 1.14
C ALA A 120 -49.23 -44.92 -0.14
N PRO A 121 -50.00 -45.59 -1.02
CA PRO A 121 -50.14 -45.23 -2.43
C PRO A 121 -51.46 -44.50 -2.73
N SER A 122 -51.54 -43.83 -3.88
CA SER A 122 -52.68 -43.89 -4.81
C SER A 122 -52.58 -42.81 -5.90
N GLN A 123 -52.42 -43.25 -7.16
CA GLN A 123 -52.95 -42.72 -8.44
C GLN A 123 -52.68 -41.24 -8.79
N PRO A 124 -52.35 -40.90 -10.05
CA PRO A 124 -53.34 -40.93 -11.15
C PRO A 124 -53.03 -41.73 -12.42
N GLN A 125 -54.16 -41.99 -13.09
CA GLN A 125 -54.43 -42.65 -14.36
C GLN A 125 -53.80 -41.94 -15.57
N GLU A 126 -53.35 -42.77 -16.50
CA GLU A 126 -52.89 -42.46 -17.86
C GLU A 126 -54.04 -41.88 -18.73
N PRO A 127 -53.71 -41.14 -19.81
CA PRO A 127 -53.76 -41.82 -21.10
C PRO A 127 -52.57 -41.53 -22.01
N GLU A 128 -52.21 -42.57 -22.76
CA GLU A 128 -51.18 -42.62 -23.79
C GLU A 128 -51.42 -41.62 -24.92
N THR A 129 -50.35 -41.00 -25.39
CA THR A 129 -50.18 -40.67 -26.81
C THR A 129 -48.71 -40.81 -27.16
N THR A 130 -48.47 -41.83 -27.97
CA THR A 130 -47.26 -42.16 -28.72
C THR A 130 -46.63 -40.94 -29.42
N ALA A 131 -45.33 -40.75 -29.22
CA ALA A 131 -44.45 -40.22 -30.26
C ALA A 131 -43.02 -40.75 -30.01
N GLU A 132 -42.52 -41.48 -31.01
CA GLU A 132 -41.23 -42.14 -31.08
C GLU A 132 -40.04 -41.20 -30.83
N GLU A 133 -39.04 -41.70 -30.08
CA GLU A 133 -37.65 -41.25 -30.20
C GLU A 133 -37.12 -41.50 -31.62
N PRO A 134 -36.12 -40.72 -32.04
CA PRO A 134 -34.84 -41.39 -32.15
C PRO A 134 -33.73 -40.68 -31.37
N SER A 135 -33.00 -41.51 -30.64
CA SER A 135 -31.73 -41.24 -29.98
C SER A 135 -30.72 -40.61 -30.94
N ALA A 136 -30.20 -39.43 -30.56
CA ALA A 136 -28.90 -38.95 -30.98
C ALA A 136 -28.25 -38.24 -29.79
N SER A 137 -27.47 -39.03 -29.04
CA SER A 137 -26.46 -38.58 -28.10
C SER A 137 -25.47 -37.62 -28.78
N ALA A 138 -25.65 -36.32 -28.58
CA ALA A 138 -24.62 -35.31 -28.82
C ALA A 138 -24.01 -34.91 -27.46
N ALA A 139 -22.72 -35.21 -27.31
CA ALA A 139 -21.92 -34.84 -26.15
C ALA A 139 -21.99 -33.32 -25.87
N PRO A 140 -21.88 -32.88 -24.61
CA PRO A 140 -21.73 -31.46 -24.31
C PRO A 140 -20.39 -31.01 -24.90
N GLU A 141 -20.44 -30.19 -25.96
CA GLU A 141 -19.26 -29.47 -26.42
C GLU A 141 -18.71 -28.65 -25.24
N PRO A 142 -17.38 -28.64 -25.03
CA PRO A 142 -16.78 -27.82 -24.00
C PRO A 142 -17.10 -26.37 -24.32
N VAL A 143 -17.95 -25.76 -23.50
CA VAL A 143 -18.21 -24.34 -23.48
C VAL A 143 -16.86 -23.65 -23.42
N LYS A 144 -16.44 -23.05 -24.55
CA LYS A 144 -15.25 -22.22 -24.60
C LYS A 144 -15.38 -21.20 -23.46
N PRO A 145 -14.38 -21.08 -22.57
CA PRO A 145 -14.45 -20.06 -21.53
C PRO A 145 -14.64 -18.72 -22.22
N ALA A 146 -15.71 -18.02 -21.83
CA ALA A 146 -15.99 -16.67 -22.27
C ALA A 146 -14.70 -15.84 -22.14
N PRO A 147 -14.38 -14.94 -23.09
CA PRO A 147 -13.20 -14.11 -23.00
C PRO A 147 -13.23 -13.40 -21.64
N THR A 148 -12.20 -13.62 -20.83
CA THR A 148 -12.04 -12.97 -19.55
C THR A 148 -12.16 -11.48 -19.80
N ALA A 149 -13.32 -10.91 -19.43
CA ALA A 149 -13.59 -9.50 -19.54
C ALA A 149 -12.38 -8.78 -18.95
N SER A 150 -11.69 -7.99 -19.77
CA SER A 150 -10.53 -7.21 -19.35
C SER A 150 -10.97 -6.34 -18.18
N LYS A 151 -10.77 -6.84 -16.97
CA LYS A 151 -11.13 -6.13 -15.76
C LYS A 151 -10.01 -5.11 -15.62
N GLY A 152 -10.28 -3.88 -16.04
CA GLY A 152 -9.36 -2.76 -15.83
C GLY A 152 -8.95 -2.69 -14.35
N PRO A 153 -7.93 -1.89 -13.99
CA PRO A 153 -7.33 -1.92 -12.66
C PRO A 153 -8.37 -1.79 -11.56
N SER A 154 -8.15 -2.51 -10.46
CA SER A 154 -9.00 -2.43 -9.27
C SER A 154 -9.03 -1.01 -8.69
N GLU A 155 -10.02 -0.74 -7.84
CA GLU A 155 -10.16 0.54 -7.16
C GLU A 155 -8.88 0.95 -6.42
N ALA A 156 -8.32 0.02 -5.65
CA ALA A 156 -7.11 0.22 -4.86
C ALA A 156 -5.87 0.42 -5.73
N GLU A 157 -5.72 -0.32 -6.83
CA GLU A 157 -4.59 -0.14 -7.77
C GLU A 157 -4.62 1.24 -8.43
N LEU A 158 -5.81 1.71 -8.80
CA LEU A 158 -6.00 2.99 -9.46
C LEU A 158 -5.59 4.15 -8.53
N LEU A 159 -6.06 4.13 -7.27
CA LEU A 159 -5.69 5.17 -6.31
C LEU A 159 -4.26 5.06 -5.80
N ARG A 160 -3.72 3.85 -5.64
CA ARG A 160 -2.29 3.66 -5.34
C ARG A 160 -1.41 4.31 -6.39
N ARG A 161 -1.74 4.15 -7.67
CA ARG A 161 -1.02 4.82 -8.77
C ARG A 161 -1.19 6.33 -8.71
N ALA A 162 -2.38 6.83 -8.41
CA ALA A 162 -2.61 8.27 -8.24
C ALA A 162 -1.77 8.85 -7.09
N GLN A 163 -1.70 8.14 -5.96
CA GLN A 163 -0.88 8.52 -4.80
C GLN A 163 0.62 8.56 -5.13
N GLN A 164 1.12 7.61 -5.91
CA GLN A 164 2.53 7.60 -6.35
C GLN A 164 2.86 8.78 -7.27
N LEU A 165 1.91 9.16 -8.13
CA LEU A 165 2.10 10.23 -9.12
C LEU A 165 1.86 11.62 -8.54
N VAL A 166 1.18 11.76 -7.40
CA VAL A 166 0.82 13.08 -6.88
C VAL A 166 2.05 13.98 -6.64
N GLN A 167 3.20 13.40 -6.30
CA GLN A 167 4.45 14.14 -6.07
C GLN A 167 5.19 14.53 -7.36
N THR A 168 5.18 13.65 -8.37
CA THR A 168 6.02 13.78 -9.58
C THR A 168 5.24 14.25 -10.81
N ASN A 169 3.97 13.87 -10.93
CA ASN A 169 3.07 14.26 -12.01
C ASN A 169 1.65 14.48 -11.46
N PRO A 170 1.41 15.64 -10.81
CA PRO A 170 0.12 15.92 -10.19
C PRO A 170 -1.04 16.02 -11.20
N ALA A 171 -0.77 16.41 -12.45
CA ALA A 171 -1.78 16.42 -13.51
C ALA A 171 -2.31 15.01 -13.82
N GLN A 172 -1.41 14.03 -13.92
CA GLN A 172 -1.78 12.64 -14.13
C GLN A 172 -2.47 12.03 -12.90
N ALA A 173 -2.01 12.36 -11.69
CA ALA A 173 -2.70 11.95 -10.46
C ALA A 173 -4.15 12.45 -10.43
N LEU A 174 -4.38 13.73 -10.78
CA LEU A 174 -5.73 14.30 -10.88
C LEU A 174 -6.58 13.64 -11.98
N ALA A 175 -5.98 13.22 -13.09
CA ALA A 175 -6.69 12.47 -14.12
C ALA A 175 -7.14 11.09 -13.60
N LEU A 176 -6.28 10.40 -12.85
CA LEU A 176 -6.60 9.09 -12.26
C LEU A 176 -7.71 9.19 -11.19
N THR A 177 -7.76 10.26 -10.40
CA THR A 177 -8.88 10.46 -9.45
C THR A 177 -10.21 10.70 -10.18
N ARG A 178 -10.20 11.39 -11.32
CA ARG A 178 -11.39 11.54 -12.19
C ARG A 178 -11.80 10.22 -12.84
N GLU A 179 -10.83 9.39 -13.25
CA GLU A 179 -11.12 8.04 -13.73
C GLU A 179 -11.75 7.19 -12.62
N HIS A 180 -11.21 7.25 -11.41
CA HIS A 180 -11.78 6.56 -10.24
C HIS A 180 -13.22 6.99 -9.99
N GLN A 181 -13.52 8.30 -10.00
CA GLN A 181 -14.89 8.80 -9.85
C GLN A 181 -15.86 8.22 -10.89
N ARG A 182 -15.42 8.07 -12.15
CA ARG A 182 -16.26 7.53 -13.24
C ARG A 182 -16.48 6.02 -13.10
N ARG A 183 -15.47 5.28 -12.68
CA ARG A 183 -15.50 3.81 -12.60
C ARG A 183 -16.09 3.31 -11.28
N PHE A 184 -15.89 4.06 -10.20
CA PHE A 184 -16.25 3.74 -8.82
C PHE A 184 -16.93 4.95 -8.15
N PRO A 185 -18.09 5.41 -8.66
CA PRO A 185 -18.77 6.60 -8.12
C PRO A 185 -19.13 6.42 -6.63
N ASN A 186 -19.49 5.19 -6.24
CA ASN A 186 -19.80 4.80 -4.86
C ASN A 186 -18.69 3.89 -4.27
N GLY A 187 -17.44 4.07 -4.71
CA GLY A 187 -16.31 3.28 -4.27
C GLY A 187 -15.99 3.45 -2.78
N ALA A 188 -15.46 2.40 -2.17
CA ALA A 188 -15.10 2.40 -0.74
C ALA A 188 -13.96 3.39 -0.44
N LEU A 189 -13.14 3.71 -1.44
CA LEU A 189 -12.00 4.62 -1.33
C LEU A 189 -12.30 6.01 -1.88
N SER A 190 -13.58 6.42 -1.86
CA SER A 190 -14.01 7.75 -2.27
C SER A 190 -13.32 8.87 -1.49
N GLN A 191 -13.17 8.74 -0.17
CA GLN A 191 -12.49 9.75 0.65
C GLN A 191 -11.00 9.90 0.26
N GLU A 192 -10.30 8.79 0.00
CA GLU A 192 -8.90 8.81 -0.41
C GLU A 192 -8.73 9.47 -1.79
N ARG A 193 -9.64 9.18 -2.74
CA ARG A 193 -9.70 9.89 -4.03
C ARG A 193 -9.79 11.40 -3.84
N GLU A 194 -10.66 11.88 -2.94
CA GLU A 194 -10.84 13.31 -2.71
C GLU A 194 -9.56 13.97 -2.17
N VAL A 195 -8.90 13.34 -1.20
CA VAL A 195 -7.64 13.84 -0.63
C VAL A 195 -6.55 13.96 -1.70
N ILE A 196 -6.39 12.92 -2.53
CA ILE A 196 -5.41 12.92 -3.63
C ILE A 196 -5.73 14.03 -4.63
N ALA A 197 -7.01 14.24 -4.94
CA ALA A 197 -7.42 15.30 -5.86
C ALA A 197 -7.11 16.70 -5.31
N ILE A 198 -7.35 16.93 -4.02
CA ILE A 198 -7.01 18.21 -3.36
C ILE A 198 -5.50 18.44 -3.38
N GLU A 199 -4.70 17.42 -3.04
CA GLU A 199 -3.24 17.53 -3.07
C GLU A 199 -2.70 17.79 -4.48
N ALA A 200 -3.24 17.09 -5.49
CA ALA A 200 -2.89 17.31 -6.88
C ALA A 200 -3.22 18.73 -7.34
N LEU A 201 -4.40 19.26 -6.99
CA LEU A 201 -4.81 20.63 -7.32
C LEU A 201 -3.88 21.67 -6.69
N LYS A 202 -3.52 21.48 -5.41
CA LYS A 202 -2.56 22.33 -4.71
C LYS A 202 -1.21 22.33 -5.42
N LYS A 203 -0.68 21.16 -5.77
CA LYS A 203 0.62 21.03 -6.46
C LYS A 203 0.62 21.57 -7.89
N LEU A 204 -0.53 21.63 -8.54
CA LEU A 204 -0.70 22.29 -9.84
C LEU A 204 -0.80 23.82 -9.72
N GLY A 205 -0.77 24.38 -8.50
CA GLY A 205 -0.97 25.81 -8.26
C GLY A 205 -2.42 26.26 -8.40
N ASN A 206 -3.38 25.34 -8.51
CA ASN A 206 -4.80 25.67 -8.58
C ASN A 206 -5.41 25.77 -7.18
N GLU A 207 -4.96 26.78 -6.44
CA GLU A 207 -5.31 27.00 -5.03
C GLU A 207 -6.81 27.20 -4.81
N LYS A 208 -7.48 27.92 -5.73
CA LYS A 208 -8.92 28.13 -5.67
C LYS A 208 -9.68 26.81 -5.71
N ALA A 209 -9.37 25.96 -6.68
CA ALA A 209 -10.03 24.66 -6.80
C ALA A 209 -9.68 23.72 -5.64
N ALA A 210 -8.43 23.75 -5.15
CA ALA A 210 -8.04 22.98 -3.98
C ALA A 210 -8.84 23.38 -2.73
N LYS A 211 -9.01 24.70 -2.51
CA LYS A 211 -9.79 25.23 -1.38
C LYS A 211 -11.27 24.88 -1.48
N GLU A 212 -11.87 25.01 -2.66
CA GLU A 212 -13.26 24.65 -2.91
C GLU A 212 -13.50 23.16 -2.61
N LYS A 213 -12.67 22.29 -3.19
CA LYS A 213 -12.78 20.85 -3.02
C LYS A 213 -12.49 20.39 -1.58
N ALA A 214 -11.58 21.05 -0.88
CA ALA A 214 -11.36 20.83 0.55
C ALA A 214 -12.59 21.22 1.39
N GLY A 215 -13.25 22.34 1.05
CA GLY A 215 -14.49 22.73 1.71
C GLY A 215 -15.66 21.78 1.44
N GLU A 216 -15.75 21.20 0.24
CA GLU A 216 -16.71 20.15 -0.08
C GLU A 216 -16.42 18.86 0.69
N PHE A 217 -15.15 18.48 0.82
CA PHE A 217 -14.72 17.31 1.58
C PHE A 217 -15.15 17.42 3.04
N GLU A 218 -14.91 18.56 3.68
CA GLU A 218 -15.27 18.77 5.09
C GLU A 218 -16.79 18.74 5.33
N LYS A 219 -17.57 19.30 4.39
CA LYS A 219 -19.04 19.24 4.45
C LYS A 219 -19.56 17.82 4.28
N SER A 220 -18.93 17.05 3.38
CA SER A 220 -19.38 15.69 3.04
C SER A 220 -18.88 14.64 4.03
N TYR A 221 -17.74 14.88 4.68
CA TYR A 221 -17.06 13.93 5.56
C TYR A 221 -16.56 14.57 6.87
N PRO A 222 -17.43 15.19 7.70
CA PRO A 222 -17.02 15.97 8.87
C PRO A 222 -16.28 15.19 9.96
N GLY A 223 -16.45 13.85 10.01
CA GLY A 223 -15.77 12.96 10.96
C GLY A 223 -14.63 12.13 10.35
N SER A 224 -14.14 12.47 9.15
CA SER A 224 -13.11 11.69 8.49
C SER A 224 -11.75 11.81 9.17
N ALA A 225 -11.02 10.69 9.24
CA ALA A 225 -9.61 10.69 9.68
C ALA A 225 -8.69 11.52 8.77
N HIS A 226 -9.14 11.87 7.56
CA HIS A 226 -8.37 12.69 6.61
C HIS A 226 -8.49 14.20 6.83
N ILE A 227 -9.37 14.67 7.73
CA ILE A 227 -9.57 16.11 7.99
C ILE A 227 -8.27 16.85 8.29
N PRO A 228 -7.38 16.38 9.20
CA PRO A 228 -6.14 17.08 9.48
C PRO A 228 -5.24 17.22 8.25
N LYS A 229 -5.21 16.19 7.39
CA LYS A 229 -4.44 16.25 6.15
C LYS A 229 -5.03 17.27 5.18
N VAL A 230 -6.35 17.28 5.01
CA VAL A 230 -7.05 18.22 4.13
C VAL A 230 -6.84 19.67 4.57
N GLU A 231 -6.84 19.94 5.88
CA GLU A 231 -6.54 21.27 6.42
C GLU A 231 -5.14 21.76 6.03
N THR A 232 -4.11 20.90 6.10
CA THR A 232 -2.75 21.27 5.66
C THR A 232 -2.64 21.54 4.16
N LEU A 233 -3.58 21.02 3.37
CA LEU A 233 -3.61 21.20 1.92
C LEU A 233 -4.31 22.50 1.50
N LYS A 234 -5.07 23.14 2.39
CA LYS A 234 -5.67 24.44 2.10
C LYS A 234 -4.58 25.53 2.01
N PRO A 235 -4.69 26.46 1.05
CA PRO A 235 -3.86 27.66 1.02
C PRO A 235 -4.22 28.58 2.21
N SER A 236 -3.21 29.24 2.78
CA SER A 236 -3.39 30.26 3.82
C SER A 236 -4.23 31.43 3.27
N PRO A 237 -5.02 32.10 4.13
CA PRO A 237 -5.85 33.24 3.74
C PRO A 237 -5.02 34.44 3.26
#